data_AF-A0A1V5JSU0-F1
#
_entry.id   AF-A0A1V5JSU0-F1
#
_cell.length_a   1.000
_cell.length_b   1.000
_cell.length_c   1.000
_cell.angle_alpha   90.00
_cell.angle_beta   90.00
_cell.angle_gamma   90.00
#
_symmetry.space_group_name_H-M   'P 1'
#
loop_
_entity.id
_entity.type
_entity.pdbx_description
1 polymer ?
#
loop_
_entity_poly.entity_id
_entity_poly.type
_entity_poly.pdbx_seq_one_letter_code
_entity_poly.pdbx_strand_id
1 'polypeptide(L)'
;MGLPRLAGEVSGRIEAEGQNLSLRELKARAMVRAFDIDQAHRNILSARDFGLSLDQGRLNLPPTRFNLAEEGRMDLSASGEVPESLKLTATGDIPATVLGAFGEAFEDGSGRLMFTARSELVRGKPRLTAEILIKDLGATLTYNGQRLQAVNGRAVIDGNLASLSELSGRLDGGSFTATGTMALDGLKPRNLALKAQTKALPVELPETMDLKLDSRLSLTADEQRARLDGLVAVTEGTYYKDLKADLLSNMLGSLVKPAATKPRPTMDDYPWLGRTSLDIDLVRRGSLKVENNLAELELNPDLKLGGTLANPVVSGRVSVTGGSVTYQGREFTVKRGNVDFLNPNHTEARVDIQSQTVVGEYAIELDVEGPLDALVLSLSSEPAASQSDILSLLLLGKTSAQLADSDESVGLSPAGMLAELLSSTYADEIKATTSLDVFKLESDSFASSGTGNLKLTMGKELSRRLSLRYELETRDNVSSQRGIAEYKLLDTLYLNGYQGSSGTFGADLQYRYEFR
;
A
#
# COMPACT_ATOMS: atom_id res chain seq x y z
N MET A 1 -0.33 21.44 -6.15
CA MET A 1 -1.78 21.69 -6.00
C MET A 1 -2.12 23.16 -6.21
N GLY A 2 -3.13 23.46 -7.03
CA GLY A 2 -3.68 24.81 -7.10
C GLY A 2 -4.55 25.08 -5.89
N LEU A 3 -4.38 26.22 -5.21
CA LEU A 3 -5.27 26.62 -4.13
C LEU A 3 -6.72 26.60 -4.65
N PRO A 4 -7.68 26.07 -3.86
CA PRO A 4 -9.07 26.02 -4.30
C PRO A 4 -9.56 27.44 -4.61
N ARG A 5 -10.32 27.59 -5.70
CA ARG A 5 -10.87 28.89 -6.10
C ARG A 5 -11.88 29.36 -5.05
N LEU A 6 -11.52 30.42 -4.35
CA LEU A 6 -12.43 31.17 -3.48
C LEU A 6 -13.14 32.24 -4.31
N ALA A 7 -14.45 32.32 -4.16
CA ALA A 7 -15.26 33.43 -4.64
C ALA A 7 -15.83 34.17 -3.44
N GLY A 8 -16.25 35.42 -3.60
CA GLY A 8 -16.87 36.14 -2.49
C GLY A 8 -17.57 37.40 -2.95
N GLU A 9 -18.52 37.84 -2.14
CA GLU A 9 -19.28 39.07 -2.32
C GLU A 9 -19.13 39.95 -1.09
N VAL A 10 -18.90 41.24 -1.32
CA VAL A 10 -18.87 42.25 -0.26
C VAL A 10 -19.78 43.39 -0.67
N SER A 11 -20.79 43.70 0.13
CA SER A 11 -21.66 44.86 -0.07
C SER A 11 -21.59 45.79 1.12
N GLY A 12 -21.51 47.09 0.85
CA GLY A 12 -21.31 48.08 1.89
C GLY A 12 -21.12 49.48 1.34
N ARG A 13 -20.83 50.42 2.25
CA ARG A 13 -20.50 51.80 1.94
C ARG A 13 -19.14 52.12 2.55
N ILE A 14 -18.24 52.67 1.73
CA ILE A 14 -16.94 53.18 2.17
C ILE A 14 -16.96 54.69 1.99
N GLU A 15 -16.64 55.43 3.04
CA GLU A 15 -16.43 56.87 3.02
C GLU A 15 -14.98 57.12 3.39
N ALA A 16 -14.27 57.92 2.59
CA ALA A 16 -12.87 58.24 2.82
C ALA A 16 -12.63 59.72 2.55
N GLU A 17 -11.90 60.37 3.44
CA GLU A 17 -11.50 61.78 3.36
C GLU A 17 -10.01 61.89 3.70
N GLY A 18 -9.24 62.63 2.91
CA GLY A 18 -7.81 62.85 3.15
C GLY A 18 -7.17 63.73 2.08
N GLN A 19 -6.14 64.49 2.46
CA GLN A 19 -5.51 65.47 1.56
C GLN A 19 -4.50 64.83 0.58
N ASN A 20 -3.80 63.76 0.98
CA ASN A 20 -2.72 63.16 0.18
C ASN A 20 -2.78 61.62 0.04
N LEU A 21 -3.93 60.98 0.31
CA LEU A 21 -4.09 59.51 0.33
C LEU A 21 -3.07 58.76 1.22
N SER A 22 -2.35 59.45 2.11
CA SER A 22 -1.43 58.84 3.05
C SER A 22 -2.21 58.20 4.20
N LEU A 23 -1.82 57.00 4.65
CA LEU A 23 -2.52 56.28 5.73
C LEU A 23 -2.61 57.10 7.03
N ARG A 24 -1.67 58.02 7.27
CA ARG A 24 -1.62 58.89 8.45
C ARG A 24 -2.58 60.07 8.39
N GLU A 25 -2.97 60.50 7.19
CA GLU A 25 -3.89 61.63 6.97
C GLU A 25 -5.27 61.18 6.45
N LEU A 26 -5.46 59.86 6.31
CA LEU A 26 -6.69 59.26 5.83
C LEU A 26 -7.66 59.03 6.99
N LYS A 27 -8.87 59.56 6.84
CA LYS A 27 -10.03 59.19 7.63
C LYS A 27 -10.98 58.39 6.76
N ALA A 28 -11.11 57.10 7.06
CA ALA A 28 -11.99 56.20 6.33
C ALA A 28 -12.94 55.46 7.27
N ARG A 29 -14.18 55.26 6.83
CA ARG A 29 -15.18 54.42 7.48
C ARG A 29 -15.78 53.50 6.45
N ALA A 30 -15.77 52.20 6.73
CA ALA A 30 -16.47 51.20 5.96
C ALA A 30 -17.61 50.64 6.81
N MET A 31 -18.83 50.64 6.26
CA MET A 31 -19.97 49.90 6.78
C MET A 31 -20.25 48.76 5.83
N VAL A 32 -19.97 47.54 6.26
CA VAL A 32 -20.19 46.32 5.48
C VAL A 32 -21.55 45.74 5.88
N ARG A 33 -22.47 45.64 4.92
CA ARG A 33 -23.78 45.01 5.10
C ARG A 33 -23.71 43.51 4.94
N ALA A 34 -22.98 43.07 3.91
CA ALA A 34 -22.75 41.66 3.59
C ALA A 34 -21.28 41.42 3.30
N PHE A 35 -20.75 40.35 3.86
CA PHE A 35 -19.47 39.78 3.51
C PHE A 35 -19.66 38.27 3.42
N ASP A 36 -19.41 37.69 2.26
CA ASP A 36 -19.58 36.28 2.00
C ASP A 36 -18.35 35.77 1.24
N ILE A 37 -17.78 34.65 1.68
CA ILE A 37 -16.76 33.89 0.94
C ILE A 37 -17.32 32.49 0.72
N ASP A 38 -17.33 32.07 -0.54
CA ASP A 38 -17.79 30.78 -0.99
C ASP A 38 -16.65 29.97 -1.62
N GLN A 39 -16.74 28.66 -1.48
CA GLN A 39 -15.87 27.69 -2.14
C GLN A 39 -16.72 26.53 -2.63
N ALA A 40 -16.56 26.15 -3.91
CA ALA A 40 -17.35 25.06 -4.53
C ALA A 40 -18.87 25.20 -4.28
N HIS A 41 -19.40 26.43 -4.35
CA HIS A 41 -20.80 26.79 -4.08
C HIS A 41 -21.27 26.59 -2.62
N ARG A 42 -20.35 26.44 -1.67
CA ARG A 42 -20.63 26.39 -0.23
C ARG A 42 -20.12 27.66 0.43
N ASN A 43 -20.93 28.31 1.25
CA ASN A 43 -20.49 29.44 2.06
C ASN A 43 -19.55 28.94 3.15
N ILE A 44 -18.32 29.43 3.15
CA ILE A 44 -17.29 29.03 4.13
C ILE A 44 -17.08 30.10 5.20
N LEU A 45 -17.35 31.37 4.88
CA LEU A 45 -17.21 32.48 5.81
C LEU A 45 -18.24 33.55 5.47
N SER A 46 -19.02 34.00 6.44
CA SER A 46 -19.92 35.13 6.26
C SER A 46 -19.95 36.07 7.47
N ALA A 47 -20.17 37.35 7.22
CA ALA A 47 -20.42 38.35 8.26
C ALA A 47 -21.44 39.38 7.77
N ARG A 48 -22.21 39.93 8.70
CA ARG A 48 -23.26 40.92 8.41
C ARG A 48 -23.08 42.13 9.30
N ASP A 49 -23.46 43.29 8.76
CA ASP A 49 -23.63 44.54 9.50
C ASP A 49 -22.49 44.90 10.46
N PHE A 50 -21.28 45.04 9.93
CA PHE A 50 -20.10 45.44 10.71
C PHE A 50 -19.42 46.68 10.16
N GLY A 51 -18.81 47.44 11.08
CA GLY A 51 -18.10 48.66 10.76
C GLY A 51 -16.59 48.49 10.91
N LEU A 52 -15.83 49.15 10.05
CA LEU A 52 -14.38 49.32 10.19
C LEU A 52 -14.09 50.82 10.07
N SER A 53 -13.23 51.35 10.94
CA SER A 53 -12.78 52.74 10.82
C SER A 53 -11.26 52.83 10.84
N LEU A 54 -10.73 53.75 10.04
CA LEU A 54 -9.35 54.22 10.08
C LEU A 54 -9.40 55.73 10.30
N ASP A 55 -8.84 56.21 11.39
CA ASP A 55 -8.80 57.65 11.69
C ASP A 55 -7.37 58.04 12.06
N GLN A 56 -6.71 58.85 11.22
CA GLN A 56 -5.34 59.29 11.44
C GLN A 56 -4.36 58.13 11.69
N GLY A 57 -4.41 57.10 10.85
CA GLY A 57 -3.60 55.88 10.99
C GLY A 57 -4.11 54.87 12.04
N ARG A 58 -5.13 55.21 12.84
CA ARG A 58 -5.68 54.32 13.87
C ARG A 58 -6.83 53.48 13.31
N LEU A 59 -6.59 52.18 13.13
CA LEU A 59 -7.58 51.19 12.74
C LEU A 59 -8.41 50.76 13.95
N ASN A 60 -9.70 50.59 13.75
CA ASN A 60 -10.62 50.01 14.73
C ASN A 60 -11.67 49.14 14.03
N LEU A 61 -11.66 47.85 14.34
CA LEU A 61 -12.69 46.85 14.06
C LEU A 61 -13.26 46.43 15.42
N PRO A 62 -14.48 46.85 15.78
CA PRO A 62 -15.16 46.35 16.97
C PRO A 62 -15.35 44.83 16.86
N PRO A 63 -15.60 44.13 17.99
CA PRO A 63 -15.91 42.70 17.98
C PRO A 63 -16.97 42.38 16.93
N THR A 64 -16.54 41.69 15.88
CA THR A 64 -17.33 41.38 14.70
C THR A 64 -17.44 39.88 14.59
N ARG A 65 -18.68 39.39 14.48
CA ARG A 65 -18.96 37.97 14.34
C ARG A 65 -18.90 37.56 12.88
N PHE A 66 -18.13 36.51 12.63
CA PHE A 66 -18.07 35.77 11.39
C PHE A 66 -18.67 34.38 11.63
N ASN A 67 -19.53 33.92 10.74
CA ASN A 67 -20.02 32.56 10.69
C ASN A 67 -19.09 31.74 9.79
N LEU A 68 -18.73 30.53 10.21
CA LEU A 68 -17.84 29.61 9.50
C LEU A 68 -18.65 28.39 9.08
N ALA A 69 -18.97 28.29 7.79
CA ALA A 69 -20.02 27.41 7.28
C ALA A 69 -21.34 27.57 8.07
N GLU A 70 -22.08 26.47 8.26
CA GLU A 70 -23.40 26.50 8.89
C GLU A 70 -23.36 26.58 10.43
N GLU A 71 -22.31 26.05 11.05
CA GLU A 71 -22.28 25.85 12.51
C GLU A 71 -21.14 26.57 13.24
N GLY A 72 -20.10 26.99 12.54
CA GLY A 72 -18.93 27.60 13.14
C GLY A 72 -19.10 29.09 13.36
N ARG A 73 -18.31 29.64 14.27
CA ARG A 73 -18.31 31.08 14.58
C ARG A 73 -16.94 31.56 14.99
N MET A 74 -16.64 32.80 14.65
CA MET A 74 -15.43 33.50 15.03
C MET A 74 -15.77 34.95 15.33
N ASP A 75 -15.46 35.40 16.53
CA ASP A 75 -15.49 36.81 16.89
C ASP A 75 -14.08 37.39 16.71
N LEU A 76 -13.95 38.41 15.86
CA LEU A 76 -12.69 39.09 15.52
C LEU A 76 -12.78 40.57 15.90
N SER A 77 -11.72 41.11 16.50
CA SER A 77 -11.58 42.55 16.71
C SER A 77 -10.15 43.00 16.43
N ALA A 78 -10.02 44.27 16.06
CA ALA A 78 -8.74 44.90 15.75
C ALA A 78 -8.73 46.33 16.29
N SER A 79 -7.64 46.76 16.91
CA SER A 79 -7.47 48.15 17.31
C SER A 79 -6.00 48.53 17.39
N GLY A 80 -5.64 49.70 16.86
CA GLY A 80 -4.29 50.22 16.98
C GLY A 80 -3.87 51.11 15.81
N GLU A 81 -2.64 51.58 15.83
CA GLU A 81 -2.03 52.41 14.80
C GLU A 81 -1.34 51.55 13.74
N VAL A 82 -1.73 51.69 12.48
CA VAL A 82 -1.20 50.91 11.36
C VAL A 82 -0.11 51.72 10.65
N PRO A 83 1.07 51.12 10.35
CA PRO A 83 1.46 49.72 10.54
C PRO A 83 2.22 49.45 11.87
N GLU A 84 2.31 50.42 12.77
CA GLU A 84 3.29 50.40 13.88
C GLU A 84 2.88 49.51 15.06
N SER A 85 1.62 49.58 15.49
CA SER A 85 1.07 48.86 16.64
C SER A 85 -0.39 48.51 16.41
N LEU A 86 -0.68 47.26 16.07
CA LEU A 86 -2.02 46.76 15.88
C LEU A 86 -2.24 45.56 16.80
N LYS A 87 -3.30 45.64 17.61
CA LYS A 87 -3.78 44.53 18.44
C LYS A 87 -4.93 43.85 17.71
N LEU A 88 -4.81 42.55 17.53
CA LEU A 88 -5.83 41.68 16.96
C LEU A 88 -6.23 40.67 18.01
N THR A 89 -7.53 40.46 18.18
CA THR A 89 -8.03 39.33 18.98
C THR A 89 -9.05 38.56 18.18
N ALA A 90 -8.94 37.24 18.23
CA ALA A 90 -9.84 36.33 17.55
C ALA A 90 -10.21 35.19 18.51
N THR A 91 -11.48 34.84 18.59
CA THR A 91 -11.95 33.69 19.38
C THR A 91 -13.05 33.01 18.61
N GLY A 92 -13.02 31.69 18.53
CA GLY A 92 -14.01 31.00 17.74
C GLY A 92 -13.98 29.50 17.88
N ASP A 93 -14.92 28.87 17.20
CA ASP A 93 -15.01 27.44 17.02
C ASP A 93 -15.24 27.12 15.54
N ILE A 94 -14.37 26.27 15.01
CA ILE A 94 -14.31 25.88 13.61
C ILE A 94 -14.74 24.41 13.54
N PRO A 95 -15.89 24.09 12.92
CA PRO A 95 -16.28 22.71 12.68
C PRO A 95 -15.35 22.08 11.65
N ALA A 96 -15.04 20.79 11.80
CA ALA A 96 -14.13 20.07 10.92
C ALA A 96 -14.59 20.04 9.45
N THR A 97 -15.90 20.19 9.20
CA THR A 97 -16.48 20.30 7.85
C THR A 97 -15.94 21.51 7.07
N VAL A 98 -15.47 22.56 7.76
CA VAL A 98 -14.81 23.71 7.14
C VAL A 98 -13.37 23.37 6.76
N LEU A 99 -12.72 22.41 7.43
CA LEU A 99 -11.34 22.02 7.14
C LEU A 99 -11.20 21.31 5.79
N GLY A 100 -12.24 20.64 5.32
CA GLY A 100 -12.30 20.07 3.96
C GLY A 100 -12.08 21.11 2.87
N ALA A 101 -12.36 22.40 3.14
CA ALA A 101 -12.07 23.50 2.23
C ALA A 101 -10.56 23.75 2.05
N PHE A 102 -9.73 23.29 2.98
CA PHE A 102 -8.29 23.52 3.01
C PHE A 102 -7.48 22.25 2.66
N GLY A 103 -8.15 21.11 2.42
CA GLY A 103 -7.50 19.89 1.96
C GLY A 103 -8.45 18.69 1.86
N GLU A 104 -8.19 17.83 0.87
CA GLU A 104 -8.96 16.61 0.59
C GLU A 104 -9.00 15.63 1.79
N ALA A 105 -7.98 15.68 2.66
CA ALA A 105 -7.86 14.81 3.83
C ALA A 105 -8.96 15.03 4.90
N PHE A 106 -9.77 16.08 4.80
CA PHE A 106 -10.83 16.41 5.76
C PHE A 106 -12.21 16.60 5.09
N GLU A 107 -12.43 16.09 3.88
CA GLU A 107 -13.73 16.21 3.20
C GLU A 107 -14.89 15.62 4.03
N ASP A 108 -14.66 14.49 4.71
CA ASP A 108 -15.60 13.85 5.62
C ASP A 108 -15.32 14.18 7.10
N GLY A 109 -14.64 15.31 7.34
CA GLY A 109 -14.20 15.76 8.64
C GLY A 109 -15.33 15.92 9.66
N SER A 110 -15.12 15.38 10.85
CA SER A 110 -16.00 15.52 12.02
C SER A 110 -15.23 16.10 13.20
N GLY A 111 -15.94 16.66 14.19
CA GLY A 111 -15.35 17.30 15.36
C GLY A 111 -15.21 18.82 15.24
N ARG A 112 -14.53 19.44 16.20
CA ARG A 112 -14.41 20.91 16.28
C ARG A 112 -13.03 21.35 16.77
N LEU A 113 -12.60 22.51 16.30
CA LEU A 113 -11.43 23.24 16.77
C LEU A 113 -11.89 24.51 17.48
N MET A 114 -11.59 24.65 18.77
CA MET A 114 -11.83 25.90 19.50
C MET A 114 -10.52 26.67 19.59
N PHE A 115 -10.53 27.98 19.36
CA PHE A 115 -9.30 28.76 19.43
C PHE A 115 -9.52 30.11 20.11
N THR A 116 -8.45 30.61 20.72
CA THR A 116 -8.31 31.99 21.18
C THR A 116 -6.94 32.48 20.74
N ALA A 117 -6.89 33.57 19.99
CA ALA A 117 -5.66 34.15 19.48
C ALA A 117 -5.60 35.65 19.77
N ARG A 118 -4.41 36.13 20.12
CA ARG A 118 -4.07 37.54 20.30
C ARG A 118 -2.78 37.82 19.57
N SER A 119 -2.78 38.84 18.71
CA SER A 119 -1.57 39.27 18.01
C SER A 119 -1.33 40.75 18.29
N GLU A 120 -0.09 41.10 18.60
CA GLU A 120 0.36 42.49 18.75
C GLU A 120 1.54 42.74 17.83
N LEU A 121 1.43 43.74 16.96
CA LEU A 121 2.55 44.22 16.15
C LEU A 121 3.50 45.06 17.02
N VAL A 122 4.77 44.64 17.08
CA VAL A 122 5.84 45.37 17.76
C VAL A 122 6.96 45.61 16.74
N ARG A 123 7.17 46.86 16.33
CA ARG A 123 8.16 47.25 15.31
C ARG A 123 8.02 46.44 14.00
N GLY A 124 6.78 46.23 13.57
CA GLY A 124 6.47 45.49 12.34
C GLY A 124 6.57 43.96 12.44
N LYS A 125 6.93 43.39 13.60
CA LYS A 125 6.90 41.93 13.83
C LYS A 125 5.67 41.55 14.68
N PRO A 126 4.85 40.58 14.25
CA PRO A 126 3.72 40.10 15.05
C PRO A 126 4.22 39.25 16.22
N ARG A 127 3.76 39.56 17.43
CA ARG A 127 3.83 38.68 18.60
C ARG A 127 2.47 38.00 18.76
N LEU A 128 2.42 36.70 18.50
CA LEU A 128 1.20 35.91 18.58
C LEU A 128 1.17 35.11 19.88
N THR A 129 0.08 35.21 20.62
CA THR A 129 -0.29 34.26 21.67
C THR A 129 -1.58 33.59 21.24
N ALA A 130 -1.59 32.26 21.10
CA ALA A 130 -2.77 31.52 20.70
C ALA A 130 -2.91 30.22 21.47
N GLU A 131 -4.15 29.80 21.69
CA GLU A 131 -4.52 28.49 22.21
C GLU A 131 -5.51 27.85 21.25
N ILE A 132 -5.29 26.59 20.94
CA ILE A 132 -6.14 25.78 20.07
C ILE A 132 -6.46 24.49 20.83
N LEU A 133 -7.74 24.18 20.96
CA LEU A 133 -8.27 22.94 21.50
C LEU A 133 -8.92 22.16 20.38
N ILE A 134 -8.46 20.93 20.19
CA ILE A 134 -8.99 19.97 19.23
C ILE A 134 -9.92 19.05 20.01
N LYS A 135 -11.18 18.95 19.58
CA LYS A 135 -12.18 18.09 20.22
C LYS A 135 -12.82 17.15 19.23
N ASP A 136 -12.68 15.86 19.53
CA ASP A 136 -13.30 14.74 18.81
C ASP A 136 -13.15 14.85 17.28
N LEU A 137 -11.97 15.26 16.82
CA LEU A 137 -11.69 15.37 15.39
C LEU A 137 -11.60 13.97 14.77
N GLY A 138 -12.18 13.81 13.58
CA GLY A 138 -12.11 12.56 12.82
C GLY A 138 -12.23 12.80 11.33
N ALA A 139 -11.60 11.95 10.52
CA ALA A 139 -11.57 12.03 9.06
C ALA A 139 -11.12 10.69 8.46
N THR A 140 -11.39 10.47 7.18
CA THR A 140 -10.87 9.31 6.44
C THR A 140 -9.60 9.70 5.69
N LEU A 141 -8.53 8.92 5.89
CA LEU A 141 -7.25 9.14 5.21
C LEU A 141 -7.36 8.68 3.75
N THR A 142 -7.34 9.63 2.82
CA THR A 142 -7.57 9.38 1.38
C THR A 142 -6.58 8.36 0.77
N TYR A 143 -5.37 8.22 1.31
CA TYR A 143 -4.33 7.37 0.73
C TYR A 143 -4.54 5.86 0.98
N ASN A 144 -5.19 5.48 2.08
CA ASN A 144 -5.39 4.07 2.44
C ASN A 144 -6.77 3.76 3.04
N GLY A 145 -7.68 4.74 3.11
CA GLY A 145 -9.05 4.57 3.61
C GLY A 145 -9.16 4.40 5.13
N GLN A 146 -8.06 4.48 5.87
CA GLN A 146 -8.09 4.34 7.33
C GLN A 146 -8.82 5.51 7.98
N ARG A 147 -9.55 5.22 9.06
CA ARG A 147 -10.38 6.21 9.76
C ARG A 147 -9.67 6.76 10.98
N LEU A 148 -9.38 8.06 10.93
CA LEU A 148 -8.95 8.84 12.08
C LEU A 148 -10.19 9.22 12.90
N GLN A 149 -10.14 9.02 14.21
CA GLN A 149 -11.29 9.29 15.08
C GLN A 149 -10.88 9.66 16.51
N ALA A 150 -11.79 10.35 17.21
CA ALA A 150 -11.63 10.76 18.60
C ALA A 150 -10.32 11.52 18.86
N VAL A 151 -9.89 12.35 17.90
CA VAL A 151 -8.66 13.11 18.02
C VAL A 151 -8.90 14.32 18.90
N ASN A 152 -8.15 14.36 20.00
CA ASN A 152 -8.26 15.37 21.04
C ASN A 152 -6.87 15.92 21.36
N GLY A 153 -6.76 17.23 21.57
CA GLY A 153 -5.46 17.81 21.90
C GLY A 153 -5.47 19.30 22.17
N ARG A 154 -4.31 19.80 22.62
CA ARG A 154 -4.12 21.21 22.97
C ARG A 154 -2.79 21.71 22.40
N ALA A 155 -2.88 22.76 21.59
CA ALA A 155 -1.73 23.49 21.07
C ALA A 155 -1.72 24.93 21.59
N VAL A 156 -0.54 25.42 21.99
CA VAL A 156 -0.34 26.78 22.49
C VAL A 156 0.82 27.42 21.74
N ILE A 157 0.62 28.63 21.26
CA ILE A 157 1.65 29.50 20.70
C ILE A 157 1.88 30.63 21.69
N ASP A 158 3.13 30.85 22.09
CA ASP A 158 3.54 31.99 22.88
C ASP A 158 4.78 32.65 22.26
N GLY A 159 4.53 33.74 21.54
CA GLY A 159 5.55 34.49 20.81
C GLY A 159 6.21 33.65 19.73
N ASN A 160 7.40 33.14 20.03
CA ASN A 160 8.26 32.41 19.11
C ASN A 160 8.27 30.89 19.37
N LEU A 161 7.42 30.39 20.28
CA LEU A 161 7.33 28.97 20.59
C LEU A 161 5.90 28.48 20.44
N ALA A 162 5.68 27.53 19.53
CA ALA A 162 4.48 26.71 19.51
C ALA A 162 4.76 25.40 20.25
N SER A 163 3.78 24.94 21.01
CA SER A 163 3.85 23.71 21.79
C SER A 163 2.56 22.91 21.62
N LEU A 164 2.72 21.60 21.48
CA LEU A 164 1.64 20.62 21.47
C LEU A 164 1.78 19.82 22.76
N SER A 165 0.94 20.14 23.75
CA SER A 165 1.03 19.53 25.09
C SER A 165 0.72 18.04 25.03
N GLU A 166 -0.38 17.71 24.35
CA GLU A 166 -0.79 16.35 24.05
C GLU A 166 -1.77 16.40 22.88
N LEU A 167 -1.60 15.47 21.96
CA LEU A 167 -2.55 15.08 20.94
C LEU A 167 -2.76 13.58 21.11
N SER A 168 -3.99 13.14 21.22
CA SER A 168 -4.34 11.72 21.32
C SER A 168 -5.47 11.41 20.37
N GLY A 169 -5.56 10.17 19.92
CA GLY A 169 -6.62 9.74 19.05
C GLY A 169 -6.53 8.27 18.67
N ARG A 170 -7.38 7.87 17.74
CA ARG A 170 -7.42 6.51 17.21
C ARG A 170 -7.31 6.53 15.70
N LEU A 171 -6.60 5.54 15.18
CA LEU A 171 -6.56 5.22 13.76
C LEU A 171 -7.07 3.78 13.61
N ASP A 172 -8.29 3.64 13.10
CA ASP A 172 -9.07 2.41 13.13
C ASP A 172 -9.11 1.78 14.54
N GLY A 173 -8.53 0.58 14.68
CA GLY A 173 -8.40 -0.16 15.92
C GLY A 173 -7.29 0.33 16.85
N GLY A 174 -6.29 1.04 16.33
CA GLY A 174 -5.10 1.48 17.06
C GLY A 174 -5.28 2.84 17.73
N SER A 175 -4.39 3.14 18.68
CA SER A 175 -4.33 4.45 19.36
C SER A 175 -2.97 5.11 19.14
N PHE A 176 -2.96 6.45 19.11
CA PHE A 176 -1.72 7.21 19.05
C PHE A 176 -1.74 8.38 20.03
N THR A 177 -0.56 8.79 20.45
CA THR A 177 -0.32 10.05 21.14
C THR A 177 0.83 10.81 20.48
N ALA A 178 0.79 12.13 20.53
CA ALA A 178 1.86 12.97 20.04
C ALA A 178 2.04 14.20 20.93
N THR A 179 3.28 14.64 21.05
CA THR A 179 3.70 15.84 21.76
C THR A 179 4.76 16.54 20.95
N GLY A 180 4.97 17.83 21.17
CA GLY A 180 6.08 18.48 20.51
C GLY A 180 6.15 19.98 20.67
N THR A 181 7.17 20.55 20.05
CA THR A 181 7.46 21.97 20.06
C THR A 181 7.94 22.41 18.69
N MET A 182 7.68 23.68 18.37
CA MET A 182 8.14 24.33 17.16
C MET A 182 8.60 25.75 17.47
N ALA A 183 9.86 26.06 17.17
CA ALA A 183 10.38 27.41 17.21
C ALA A 183 9.91 28.18 15.98
N LEU A 184 9.55 29.45 16.16
CA LEU A 184 9.03 30.35 15.14
C LEU A 184 9.88 31.62 15.04
N ASP A 185 10.04 32.16 13.82
CA ASP A 185 10.49 33.54 13.58
C ASP A 185 9.40 34.29 12.80
N GLY A 186 8.65 35.15 13.48
CA GLY A 186 7.57 35.93 12.85
C GLY A 186 6.52 35.06 12.15
N LEU A 187 6.12 33.95 12.80
CA LEU A 187 5.22 32.89 12.31
C LEU A 187 5.83 31.88 11.33
N LYS A 188 7.08 32.04 10.92
CA LYS A 188 7.77 31.05 10.09
C LYS A 188 8.35 29.92 10.96
N PRO A 189 8.06 28.64 10.70
CA PRO A 189 8.70 27.52 11.38
C PRO A 189 10.23 27.54 11.20
N ARG A 190 10.98 27.32 12.28
CA ARG A 190 12.45 27.29 12.29
C ARG A 190 12.99 25.92 12.70
N ASN A 191 12.49 25.40 13.81
CA ASN A 191 12.86 24.09 14.33
C ASN A 191 11.59 23.38 14.79
N LEU A 192 11.48 22.10 14.49
CA LEU A 192 10.38 21.23 14.89
C LEU A 192 10.95 20.04 15.67
N ALA A 193 10.35 19.73 16.81
CA ALA A 193 10.58 18.50 17.53
C ALA A 193 9.23 17.89 17.87
N LEU A 194 8.90 16.75 17.27
CA LEU A 194 7.69 15.99 17.56
C LEU A 194 8.07 14.62 18.09
N LYS A 195 7.33 14.12 19.07
CA LYS A 195 7.39 12.75 19.55
C LYS A 195 6.02 12.14 19.40
N ALA A 196 5.95 11.00 18.75
CA ALA A 196 4.72 10.24 18.57
C ALA A 196 4.90 8.84 19.16
N GLN A 197 3.82 8.31 19.73
CA GLN A 197 3.74 6.93 20.18
C GLN A 197 2.47 6.31 19.62
N THR A 198 2.56 5.06 19.20
CA THR A 198 1.41 4.31 18.72
C THR A 198 1.31 2.99 19.44
N LYS A 199 0.08 2.50 19.60
CA LYS A 199 -0.22 1.20 20.18
C LYS A 199 -1.23 0.48 19.32
N ALA A 200 -0.90 -0.76 18.95
CA ALA A 200 -1.70 -1.63 18.09
C ALA A 200 -2.18 -0.94 16.81
N LEU A 201 -1.30 -0.15 16.17
CA LEU A 201 -1.63 0.58 14.94
C LEU A 201 -1.74 -0.40 13.77
N PRO A 202 -2.91 -0.57 13.16
CA PRO A 202 -3.03 -1.41 11.97
C PRO A 202 -2.40 -0.70 10.77
N VAL A 203 -1.61 -1.44 9.99
CA VAL A 203 -1.06 -1.00 8.71
C VAL A 203 -1.31 -2.12 7.71
N GLU A 204 -2.08 -1.81 6.67
CA GLU A 204 -2.43 -2.73 5.61
C GLU A 204 -1.72 -2.31 4.32
N LEU A 205 -0.97 -3.24 3.73
CA LEU A 205 -0.42 -3.11 2.37
C LEU A 205 -1.19 -4.10 1.50
N PRO A 206 -2.15 -3.61 0.69
CA PRO A 206 -3.00 -4.47 -0.13
C PRO A 206 -2.19 -5.48 -0.95
N GLU A 207 -2.68 -6.71 -1.03
CA GLU A 207 -2.09 -7.83 -1.77
C GLU A 207 -0.67 -8.23 -1.30
N THR A 208 -0.20 -7.69 -0.17
CA THR A 208 1.19 -7.87 0.28
C THR A 208 1.28 -8.34 1.72
N MET A 209 0.81 -7.53 2.67
CA MET A 209 0.98 -7.82 4.10
C MET A 209 0.04 -6.99 4.98
N ASP A 210 -0.30 -7.56 6.14
CA ASP A 210 -1.01 -6.88 7.23
C ASP A 210 -0.10 -6.83 8.44
N LEU A 211 -0.06 -5.68 9.12
CA LEU A 211 0.78 -5.45 10.29
C LEU A 211 -0.01 -4.76 11.41
N LYS A 212 0.33 -5.07 12.66
CA LYS A 212 -0.02 -4.28 13.85
C LYS A 212 1.24 -3.82 14.55
N LEU A 213 1.39 -2.50 14.65
CA LEU A 213 2.63 -1.85 15.08
C LEU A 213 2.44 -1.06 16.37
N ASP A 214 3.37 -1.27 17.29
CA ASP A 214 3.64 -0.34 18.39
C ASP A 214 4.86 0.51 18.01
N SER A 215 4.81 1.82 18.24
CA SER A 215 5.95 2.68 17.87
C SER A 215 6.24 3.76 18.90
N ARG A 216 7.50 4.18 18.93
CA ARG A 216 7.97 5.39 19.59
C ARG A 216 8.90 6.11 18.64
N LEU A 217 8.39 7.15 17.99
CA LEU A 217 9.06 7.88 16.94
C LEU A 217 9.32 9.33 17.37
N SER A 218 10.45 9.88 16.95
CA SER A 218 10.82 11.28 17.10
C SER A 218 11.10 11.86 15.72
N LEU A 219 10.43 12.97 15.40
CA LEU A 219 10.72 13.77 14.22
C LEU A 219 11.39 15.05 14.65
N THR A 220 12.60 15.29 14.14
CA THR A 220 13.29 16.57 14.27
C THR A 220 13.46 17.19 12.91
N ALA A 221 13.15 18.48 12.77
CA ALA A 221 13.32 19.18 11.50
C ALA A 221 13.78 20.63 11.70
N ASP A 222 14.54 21.12 10.72
CA ASP A 222 14.91 22.52 10.56
C ASP A 222 14.67 22.96 9.10
N GLU A 223 15.15 24.13 8.71
CA GLU A 223 14.97 24.68 7.36
C GLU A 223 15.64 23.84 6.24
N GLN A 224 16.57 22.95 6.57
CA GLN A 224 17.35 22.19 5.60
C GLN A 224 17.15 20.68 5.68
N ARG A 225 16.88 20.15 6.86
CA ARG A 225 16.87 18.71 7.13
C ARG A 225 15.70 18.33 8.00
N ALA A 226 15.18 17.13 7.77
CA ALA A 226 14.25 16.46 8.66
C ALA A 226 14.78 15.05 8.92
N ARG A 227 14.64 14.57 10.15
CA ARG A 227 15.05 13.24 10.60
C ARG A 227 13.94 12.61 11.42
N LEU A 228 13.52 11.42 11.00
CA LEU A 228 12.59 10.56 11.71
C LEU A 228 13.36 9.36 12.28
N ASP A 229 13.40 9.26 13.60
CA ASP A 229 14.11 8.18 14.30
C ASP A 229 13.26 7.53 15.39
N GLY A 230 13.59 6.29 15.74
CA GLY A 230 12.97 5.60 16.87
C GLY A 230 12.81 4.11 16.68
N LEU A 231 11.87 3.53 17.43
CA LEU A 231 11.62 2.09 17.47
C LEU A 231 10.22 1.80 16.94
N VAL A 232 10.12 0.85 16.02
CA VAL A 232 8.87 0.24 15.57
C VAL A 232 8.90 -1.23 15.95
N ALA A 233 7.90 -1.66 16.72
CA ALA A 233 7.73 -3.03 17.14
C ALA A 233 6.54 -3.66 16.43
N VAL A 234 6.78 -4.74 15.69
CA VAL A 234 5.73 -5.56 15.09
C VAL A 234 5.16 -6.47 16.15
N THR A 235 3.89 -6.27 16.48
CA THR A 235 3.14 -7.06 17.47
C THR A 235 2.38 -8.22 16.82
N GLU A 236 1.83 -7.98 15.63
CA GLU A 236 1.26 -9.00 14.76
C GLU A 236 1.61 -8.66 13.32
N GLY A 237 1.89 -9.65 12.49
CA GLY A 237 2.11 -9.43 11.06
C GLY A 237 1.98 -10.69 10.24
N THR A 238 1.39 -10.58 9.06
CA THR A 238 1.25 -11.68 8.11
C THR A 238 1.59 -11.18 6.71
N TYR A 239 2.58 -11.80 6.09
CA TYR A 239 2.95 -11.60 4.69
C TYR A 239 2.30 -12.69 3.85
N TYR A 240 1.37 -12.31 2.96
CA TYR A 240 0.54 -13.25 2.20
C TYR A 240 0.63 -13.06 0.69
N LYS A 241 1.61 -12.29 0.20
CA LYS A 241 1.83 -12.11 -1.23
C LYS A 241 2.04 -13.45 -1.92
N ASP A 242 1.30 -13.68 -3.02
CA ASP A 242 1.47 -14.83 -3.89
C ASP A 242 2.81 -14.74 -4.63
N LEU A 243 3.66 -15.75 -4.44
CA LEU A 243 5.00 -15.80 -5.02
C LEU A 243 5.06 -16.60 -6.32
N LYS A 244 4.12 -17.51 -6.59
CA LYS A 244 4.18 -18.32 -7.82
C LYS A 244 3.91 -17.48 -9.06
N ALA A 245 2.98 -16.52 -8.99
CA ALA A 245 2.65 -15.65 -10.12
C ALA A 245 3.83 -14.74 -10.53
N ASP A 246 4.63 -14.29 -9.55
CA ASP A 246 5.86 -13.52 -9.77
C ASP A 246 6.96 -14.40 -10.37
N LEU A 247 7.13 -15.64 -9.89
CA LEU A 247 8.12 -16.57 -10.44
C LEU A 247 7.79 -16.99 -11.88
N LEU A 248 6.51 -17.25 -12.20
CA LEU A 248 6.07 -17.55 -13.57
C LEU A 248 6.20 -16.33 -14.48
N SER A 249 5.80 -15.13 -14.03
CA SER A 249 5.92 -13.92 -14.86
C SER A 249 7.37 -13.54 -15.15
N ASN A 250 8.29 -13.77 -14.20
CA ASN A 250 9.72 -13.60 -14.40
C ASN A 250 10.30 -14.66 -15.35
N MET A 251 9.83 -15.92 -15.29
CA MET A 251 10.22 -16.97 -16.25
C MET A 251 9.65 -16.76 -17.66
N LEU A 252 8.45 -16.19 -17.77
CA LEU A 252 7.78 -15.80 -19.01
C LEU A 252 8.19 -14.39 -19.50
N GLY A 253 9.24 -13.82 -18.90
CA GLY A 253 9.63 -12.42 -19.02
C GLY A 253 9.57 -11.89 -20.45
N SER A 254 8.53 -11.10 -20.75
CA SER A 254 8.37 -10.12 -21.84
C SER A 254 6.90 -9.89 -22.25
N LEU A 255 5.97 -10.82 -21.98
CA LEU A 255 4.64 -10.79 -22.63
C LEU A 255 3.48 -10.17 -21.82
N VAL A 256 3.62 -9.99 -20.51
CA VAL A 256 2.55 -9.44 -19.67
C VAL A 256 3.01 -8.11 -19.06
N LYS A 257 2.46 -7.01 -19.56
CA LYS A 257 2.58 -5.71 -18.90
C LYS A 257 1.87 -5.79 -17.54
N PRO A 258 2.50 -5.37 -16.43
CA PRO A 258 1.78 -5.27 -15.18
C PRO A 258 0.56 -4.36 -15.35
N ALA A 259 -0.58 -4.81 -14.85
CA ALA A 259 -1.76 -3.97 -14.76
C ALA A 259 -1.39 -2.70 -13.98
N ALA A 260 -1.77 -1.55 -14.53
CA ALA A 260 -1.47 -0.25 -13.92
C ALA A 260 -2.02 -0.24 -12.49
N THR A 261 -1.10 -0.25 -11.52
CA THR A 261 -1.42 0.00 -10.12
C THR A 261 -2.11 1.36 -10.05
N LYS A 262 -3.18 1.44 -9.25
CA LYS A 262 -3.86 2.70 -8.95
C LYS A 262 -2.79 3.76 -8.61
N PRO A 263 -2.87 4.98 -9.15
CA PRO A 263 -1.86 6.00 -8.91
C PRO A 263 -1.71 6.18 -7.40
N ARG A 264 -0.55 5.77 -6.88
CA ARG A 264 -0.14 6.14 -5.52
C ARG A 264 -0.04 7.66 -5.50
N PRO A 265 -0.53 8.35 -4.46
CA PRO A 265 -0.27 9.77 -4.30
C PRO A 265 1.25 9.98 -4.38
N THR A 266 1.68 10.77 -5.36
CA THR A 266 3.08 11.07 -5.59
C THR A 266 3.60 11.95 -4.46
N MET A 267 4.74 11.58 -3.86
CA MET A 267 5.41 12.38 -2.82
C MET A 267 5.81 13.80 -3.27
N ASP A 268 5.68 14.10 -4.57
CA ASP A 268 5.85 15.42 -5.17
C ASP A 268 4.91 16.48 -4.56
N ASP A 269 3.79 16.09 -3.96
CA ASP A 269 2.88 17.02 -3.27
C ASP A 269 3.46 17.58 -1.96
N TYR A 270 4.49 16.94 -1.39
CA TYR A 270 5.11 17.34 -0.11
C TYR A 270 6.65 17.30 -0.18
N PRO A 271 7.30 18.29 -0.82
CA PRO A 271 8.74 18.28 -1.11
C PRO A 271 9.68 18.13 0.11
N TRP A 272 9.19 18.51 1.30
CA TRP A 272 9.92 18.37 2.57
C TRP A 272 9.87 16.94 3.13
N LEU A 273 8.81 16.18 2.85
CA LEU A 273 8.70 14.78 3.27
C LEU A 273 9.75 13.91 2.57
N GLY A 274 9.96 14.09 1.26
CA GLY A 274 10.90 13.27 0.50
C GLY A 274 12.38 13.38 0.91
N ARG A 275 12.77 14.47 1.60
CA ARG A 275 14.13 14.68 2.12
C ARG A 275 14.31 14.27 3.58
N THR A 276 13.26 13.73 4.21
CA THR A 276 13.32 13.29 5.60
C THR A 276 14.16 12.02 5.71
N SER A 277 15.28 12.07 6.41
CA SER A 277 16.13 10.90 6.66
C SER A 277 15.47 9.96 7.67
N LEU A 278 15.59 8.65 7.46
CA LEU A 278 15.06 7.63 8.35
C LEU A 278 16.18 6.99 9.18
N ASP A 279 15.90 6.73 10.46
CA ASP A 279 16.75 5.96 11.36
C ASP A 279 15.85 5.17 12.34
N ILE A 280 15.18 4.15 11.81
CA ILE A 280 14.15 3.40 12.53
C ILE A 280 14.63 1.97 12.77
N ASP A 281 14.66 1.57 14.03
CA ASP A 281 14.89 0.18 14.43
C ASP A 281 13.56 -0.57 14.37
N LEU A 282 13.54 -1.70 13.66
CA LEU A 282 12.37 -2.56 13.50
C LEU A 282 12.60 -3.88 14.22
N VAL A 283 11.77 -4.16 15.21
CA VAL A 283 11.87 -5.34 16.07
C VAL A 283 10.56 -6.11 16.10
N ARG A 284 10.63 -7.41 16.42
CA ARG A 284 9.44 -8.23 16.70
C ARG A 284 9.15 -8.29 18.19
N ARG A 285 7.87 -8.14 18.56
CA ARG A 285 7.35 -8.31 19.93
C ARG A 285 6.18 -9.29 20.05
N GLY A 286 5.63 -9.76 18.94
CA GLY A 286 4.60 -10.79 18.93
C GLY A 286 4.73 -11.70 17.71
N SER A 287 3.66 -12.02 17.02
CA SER A 287 3.71 -12.93 15.87
C SER A 287 4.10 -12.18 14.59
N LEU A 288 5.02 -12.73 13.81
CA LEU A 288 5.27 -12.28 12.44
C LEU A 288 5.48 -13.52 11.59
N LYS A 289 4.63 -13.70 10.58
CA LYS A 289 4.65 -14.89 9.75
C LYS A 289 4.55 -14.58 8.26
N VAL A 290 5.09 -15.50 7.46
CA VAL A 290 4.71 -15.66 6.05
C VAL A 290 3.60 -16.69 6.02
N GLU A 291 2.53 -16.39 5.30
CA GLU A 291 1.44 -17.33 5.05
C GLU A 291 0.97 -17.13 3.61
N ASN A 292 1.56 -17.88 2.69
CA ASN A 292 1.22 -17.80 1.28
C ASN A 292 1.14 -19.20 0.65
N ASN A 293 0.98 -19.24 -0.66
CA ASN A 293 0.83 -20.46 -1.44
C ASN A 293 2.09 -21.36 -1.51
N LEU A 294 3.23 -20.91 -1.00
CA LEU A 294 4.49 -21.65 -0.99
C LEU A 294 5.02 -21.93 0.42
N ALA A 295 4.66 -21.14 1.44
CA ALA A 295 5.25 -21.30 2.75
C ALA A 295 4.37 -20.77 3.88
N GLU A 296 4.48 -21.44 5.02
CA GLU A 296 4.03 -20.97 6.32
C GLU A 296 5.26 -20.85 7.23
N LEU A 297 5.78 -19.64 7.43
CA LEU A 297 7.05 -19.41 8.12
C LEU A 297 6.88 -18.49 9.31
N GLU A 298 7.54 -18.79 10.42
CA GLU A 298 7.71 -17.85 11.52
C GLU A 298 8.99 -17.03 11.35
N LEU A 299 8.86 -15.70 11.41
CA LEU A 299 9.95 -14.77 11.16
C LEU A 299 10.40 -14.08 12.45
N ASN A 300 11.71 -13.88 12.61
CA ASN A 300 12.31 -13.05 13.65
C ASN A 300 13.22 -11.98 13.01
N PRO A 301 12.72 -10.76 12.76
CA PRO A 301 13.47 -9.68 12.16
C PRO A 301 14.34 -8.94 13.18
N ASP A 302 15.56 -8.64 12.77
CA ASP A 302 16.43 -7.61 13.31
C ASP A 302 16.80 -6.67 12.16
N LEU A 303 15.97 -5.66 11.94
CA LEU A 303 16.01 -4.82 10.76
C LEU A 303 16.14 -3.35 11.13
N LYS A 304 16.80 -2.61 10.25
CA LYS A 304 16.94 -1.17 10.31
C LYS A 304 16.42 -0.54 9.03
N LEU A 305 15.54 0.45 9.19
CA LEU A 305 14.99 1.23 8.10
C LEU A 305 15.70 2.59 8.05
N GLY A 306 16.49 2.76 6.98
CA GLY A 306 17.28 3.94 6.68
C GLY A 306 16.87 4.61 5.38
N GLY A 307 17.80 5.39 4.80
CA GLY A 307 17.55 6.14 3.57
C GLY A 307 16.71 7.39 3.84
N THR A 308 15.79 7.71 2.92
CA THR A 308 14.84 8.81 3.09
C THR A 308 13.41 8.32 3.01
N LEU A 309 12.44 9.11 3.45
CA LEU A 309 11.03 8.76 3.34
C LEU A 309 10.58 8.53 1.88
N ALA A 310 11.22 9.19 0.91
CA ALA A 310 10.98 8.95 -0.52
C ALA A 310 11.69 7.72 -1.09
N ASN A 311 12.81 7.32 -0.50
CA ASN A 311 13.55 6.12 -0.89
C ASN A 311 13.98 5.35 0.36
N PRO A 312 13.04 4.62 1.01
CA PRO A 312 13.33 3.85 2.20
C PRO A 312 14.24 2.66 1.87
N VAL A 313 15.25 2.45 2.71
CA VAL A 313 16.18 1.32 2.55
C VAL A 313 16.11 0.43 3.77
N VAL A 314 15.82 -0.86 3.57
CA VAL A 314 15.83 -1.87 4.63
C VAL A 314 17.19 -2.57 4.64
N SER A 315 17.77 -2.71 5.83
CA SER A 315 19.02 -3.42 6.07
C SER A 315 18.90 -4.30 7.32
N GLY A 316 19.72 -5.36 7.41
CA GLY A 316 19.71 -6.29 8.54
C GLY A 316 19.36 -7.72 8.12
N ARG A 317 18.84 -8.51 9.06
CA ARG A 317 18.55 -9.94 8.87
C ARG A 317 17.17 -10.29 9.41
N VAL A 318 16.48 -11.17 8.71
CA VAL A 318 15.30 -11.88 9.21
C VAL A 318 15.63 -13.35 9.34
N SER A 319 15.56 -13.89 10.55
CA SER A 319 15.74 -15.32 10.77
C SER A 319 14.40 -16.04 10.71
N VAL A 320 14.36 -17.20 10.07
CA VAL A 320 13.20 -18.09 10.06
C VAL A 320 13.33 -19.04 11.24
N THR A 321 12.43 -18.91 12.22
CA THR A 321 12.49 -19.69 13.47
C THR A 321 11.79 -21.04 13.38
N GLY A 322 10.93 -21.21 12.39
CA GLY A 322 10.19 -22.45 12.16
C GLY A 322 9.17 -22.30 11.03
N GLY A 323 8.41 -23.38 10.82
CA GLY A 323 7.39 -23.45 9.77
C GLY A 323 7.73 -24.46 8.68
N SER A 324 7.06 -24.34 7.55
CA SER A 324 7.18 -25.25 6.42
C SER A 324 7.11 -24.54 5.07
N VAL A 325 7.70 -25.21 4.08
CA VAL A 325 7.69 -24.82 2.67
C VAL A 325 7.00 -25.93 1.89
N THR A 326 6.07 -25.57 1.03
CA THR A 326 5.39 -26.50 0.12
C THR A 326 6.10 -26.50 -1.23
N TYR A 327 6.64 -27.65 -1.62
CA TYR A 327 7.29 -27.86 -2.90
C TYR A 327 6.77 -29.16 -3.54
N GLN A 328 6.28 -29.08 -4.78
CA GLN A 328 5.72 -30.21 -5.54
C GLN A 328 4.63 -30.99 -4.79
N GLY A 329 3.74 -30.26 -4.10
CA GLY A 329 2.65 -30.86 -3.31
C GLY A 329 3.08 -31.50 -1.99
N ARG A 330 4.35 -31.34 -1.59
CA ARG A 330 4.87 -31.85 -0.33
C ARG A 330 5.35 -30.75 0.59
N GLU A 331 5.14 -31.00 1.87
CA GLU A 331 5.58 -30.12 2.95
C GLU A 331 7.00 -30.49 3.41
N PHE A 332 7.87 -29.48 3.40
CA PHE A 332 9.23 -29.54 3.93
C PHE A 332 9.30 -28.69 5.19
N THR A 333 9.67 -29.30 6.32
CA THR A 333 9.86 -28.57 7.58
C THR A 333 11.16 -27.79 7.54
N VAL A 334 11.12 -26.49 7.87
CA VAL A 334 12.30 -25.64 7.88
C VAL A 334 13.26 -26.06 9.00
N LYS A 335 14.55 -26.19 8.68
CA LYS A 335 15.63 -26.49 9.64
C LYS A 335 16.41 -25.24 10.02
N ARG A 336 16.72 -24.42 9.03
CA ARG A 336 17.37 -23.11 9.18
C ARG A 336 16.92 -22.21 8.04
N GLY A 337 16.81 -20.92 8.30
CA GLY A 337 16.56 -19.97 7.24
C GLY A 337 16.91 -18.55 7.65
N ASN A 338 17.46 -17.79 6.72
CA ASN A 338 17.69 -16.36 6.87
C ASN A 338 17.33 -15.63 5.59
N VAL A 339 16.89 -14.39 5.75
CA VAL A 339 16.76 -13.40 4.68
C VAL A 339 17.63 -12.22 5.03
N ASP A 340 18.64 -11.97 4.22
CA ASP A 340 19.66 -10.96 4.45
C ASP A 340 19.45 -9.75 3.55
N PHE A 341 19.52 -8.56 4.17
CA PHE A 341 19.49 -7.26 3.52
C PHE A 341 20.84 -6.59 3.72
N LEU A 342 21.80 -6.97 2.86
CA LEU A 342 23.21 -6.60 3.02
C LEU A 342 23.56 -5.24 2.41
N ASN A 343 22.75 -4.73 1.49
CA ASN A 343 23.01 -3.49 0.79
C ASN A 343 22.43 -2.30 1.57
N PRO A 344 23.26 -1.37 2.07
CA PRO A 344 22.78 -0.22 2.84
C PRO A 344 22.14 0.89 1.99
N ASN A 345 22.21 0.80 0.66
CA ASN A 345 21.71 1.82 -0.28
C ASN A 345 20.48 1.36 -1.07
N HIS A 346 20.27 0.06 -1.19
CA HIS A 346 19.15 -0.54 -1.92
C HIS A 346 18.54 -1.67 -1.10
N THR A 347 17.20 -1.74 -1.08
CA THR A 347 16.50 -2.85 -0.44
C THR A 347 16.61 -4.08 -1.34
N GLU A 348 17.60 -4.92 -1.06
CA GLU A 348 17.89 -6.16 -1.78
C GLU A 348 17.88 -7.32 -0.78
N ALA A 349 16.90 -8.21 -0.91
CA ALA A 349 16.75 -9.37 -0.05
C ALA A 349 17.44 -10.59 -0.70
N ARG A 350 18.29 -11.27 0.06
CA ARG A 350 18.86 -12.57 -0.30
C ARG A 350 18.36 -13.64 0.66
N VAL A 351 17.76 -14.68 0.11
CA VAL A 351 17.20 -15.81 0.84
C VAL A 351 18.25 -16.94 0.90
N ASP A 352 18.31 -17.60 2.04
CA ASP A 352 18.99 -18.89 2.26
C ASP A 352 18.11 -19.66 3.26
N ILE A 353 17.33 -20.60 2.76
CA ILE A 353 16.43 -21.45 3.56
C ILE A 353 16.72 -22.90 3.24
N GLN A 354 16.98 -23.68 4.29
CA GLN A 354 17.11 -25.13 4.20
C GLN A 354 15.94 -25.77 4.94
N SER A 355 15.29 -26.70 4.25
CA SER A 355 14.12 -27.42 4.71
C SER A 355 14.24 -28.91 4.40
N GLN A 356 13.50 -29.75 5.10
CA GLN A 356 13.62 -31.20 4.99
C GLN A 356 12.25 -31.87 5.01
N THR A 357 12.10 -32.93 4.22
CA THR A 357 10.97 -33.86 4.31
C THR A 357 11.50 -35.30 4.38
N VAL A 358 10.66 -36.24 4.82
CA VAL A 358 11.03 -37.67 4.93
C VAL A 358 10.06 -38.50 4.10
N VAL A 359 10.60 -39.36 3.24
CA VAL A 359 9.83 -40.18 2.30
C VAL A 359 10.34 -41.61 2.38
N GLY A 360 9.58 -42.48 3.04
CA GLY A 360 10.07 -43.83 3.35
C GLY A 360 11.32 -43.76 4.23
N GLU A 361 12.44 -44.24 3.71
CA GLU A 361 13.75 -44.19 4.38
C GLU A 361 14.63 -42.99 3.97
N TYR A 362 14.18 -42.17 3.02
CA TYR A 362 14.95 -41.05 2.49
C TYR A 362 14.61 -39.75 3.20
N ALA A 363 15.62 -39.12 3.80
CA ALA A 363 15.59 -37.72 4.19
C ALA A 363 15.92 -36.87 2.97
N ILE A 364 14.98 -36.04 2.49
CA ILE A 364 15.17 -35.16 1.34
C ILE A 364 15.30 -33.73 1.84
N GLU A 365 16.41 -33.08 1.52
CA GLU A 365 16.64 -31.66 1.81
C GLU A 365 16.31 -30.81 0.58
N LEU A 366 15.71 -29.65 0.84
CA LEU A 366 15.45 -28.59 -0.12
C LEU A 366 16.13 -27.31 0.37
N ASP A 367 17.13 -26.88 -0.38
CA ASP A 367 17.79 -25.58 -0.19
C ASP A 367 17.23 -24.57 -1.20
N VAL A 368 16.87 -23.39 -0.70
CA VAL A 368 16.35 -22.26 -1.47
C VAL A 368 17.27 -21.08 -1.23
N GLU A 369 18.04 -20.70 -2.26
CA GLU A 369 19.06 -19.66 -2.16
C GLU A 369 18.96 -18.62 -3.28
N GLY A 370 19.33 -17.37 -2.99
CA GLY A 370 19.46 -16.32 -3.98
C GLY A 370 18.59 -15.09 -3.71
N PRO A 371 18.56 -14.11 -4.62
CA PRO A 371 17.67 -12.96 -4.50
C PRO A 371 16.22 -13.37 -4.75
N LEU A 372 15.25 -12.63 -4.19
CA LEU A 372 13.82 -12.97 -4.27
C LEU A 372 13.28 -13.12 -5.71
N ASP A 373 13.87 -12.42 -6.66
CA ASP A 373 13.50 -12.43 -8.08
C ASP A 373 14.18 -13.53 -8.90
N ALA A 374 15.22 -14.17 -8.35
CA ALA A 374 15.98 -15.24 -9.01
C ALA A 374 16.44 -16.31 -8.00
N LEU A 375 15.48 -16.91 -7.30
CA LEU A 375 15.73 -18.01 -6.37
C LEU A 375 16.17 -19.27 -7.11
N VAL A 376 17.19 -19.93 -6.58
CA VAL A 376 17.70 -21.23 -7.02
C VAL A 376 17.28 -22.28 -5.99
N LEU A 377 16.67 -23.36 -6.46
CA LEU A 377 16.23 -24.48 -5.63
C LEU A 377 17.11 -25.70 -5.93
N SER A 378 17.66 -26.31 -4.89
CA SER A 378 18.43 -27.55 -5.00
C SER A 378 17.91 -28.61 -4.05
N LEU A 379 17.85 -29.85 -4.56
CA LEU A 379 17.42 -31.02 -3.79
C LEU A 379 18.59 -31.95 -3.54
N SER A 380 18.66 -32.48 -2.33
CA SER A 380 19.59 -33.55 -1.96
C SER A 380 18.86 -34.60 -1.11
N SER A 381 19.48 -35.78 -0.93
CA SER A 381 18.88 -36.85 -0.13
C SER A 381 19.90 -37.67 0.62
N GLU A 382 19.48 -38.21 1.77
CA GLU A 382 20.21 -39.19 2.55
C GLU A 382 19.31 -40.40 2.84
N PRO A 383 19.67 -41.63 2.40
CA PRO A 383 20.84 -41.99 1.59
C PRO A 383 20.86 -41.31 0.21
N ALA A 384 22.04 -41.14 -0.39
CA ALA A 384 22.21 -40.42 -1.66
C ALA A 384 21.43 -41.09 -2.80
N ALA A 385 20.43 -40.38 -3.34
CA ALA A 385 19.66 -40.78 -4.52
C ALA A 385 19.97 -39.89 -5.73
N SER A 386 19.66 -40.39 -6.93
CA SER A 386 19.74 -39.60 -8.16
C SER A 386 18.67 -38.50 -8.18
N GLN A 387 18.89 -37.39 -8.90
CA GLN A 387 17.89 -36.31 -9.01
C GLN A 387 16.52 -36.82 -9.51
N SER A 388 16.52 -37.79 -10.45
CA SER A 388 15.30 -38.44 -10.92
C SER A 388 14.59 -39.25 -9.84
N ASP A 389 15.34 -39.96 -8.98
CA ASP A 389 14.75 -40.72 -7.88
C ASP A 389 14.22 -39.80 -6.78
N ILE A 390 14.89 -38.68 -6.49
CA ILE A 390 14.39 -37.67 -5.55
C ILE A 390 13.04 -37.12 -6.04
N LEU A 391 12.94 -36.76 -7.33
CA LEU A 391 11.68 -36.29 -7.90
C LEU A 391 10.60 -37.38 -7.89
N SER A 392 10.94 -38.63 -8.24
CA SER A 392 10.01 -39.76 -8.15
C SER A 392 9.52 -40.00 -6.72
N LEU A 393 10.43 -39.91 -5.74
CA LEU A 393 10.09 -40.00 -4.33
C LEU A 393 9.13 -38.89 -3.93
N LEU A 394 9.35 -37.64 -4.37
CA LEU A 394 8.48 -36.49 -4.06
C LEU A 394 7.10 -36.59 -4.74
N LEU A 395 7.02 -37.06 -5.98
CA LEU A 395 5.76 -37.14 -6.72
C LEU A 395 4.96 -38.41 -6.38
N LEU A 396 5.62 -39.56 -6.31
CA LEU A 396 5.00 -40.89 -6.26
C LEU A 396 5.26 -41.64 -4.94
N GLY A 397 6.20 -41.16 -4.12
CA GLY A 397 6.55 -41.81 -2.85
C GLY A 397 7.47 -43.02 -2.97
N LYS A 398 7.98 -43.32 -4.17
CA LYS A 398 8.85 -44.48 -4.44
C LYS A 398 10.02 -44.12 -5.36
N THR A 399 11.11 -44.88 -5.26
CA THR A 399 12.24 -44.77 -6.19
C THR A 399 11.94 -45.48 -7.52
N SER A 400 12.71 -45.16 -8.56
CA SER A 400 12.56 -45.82 -9.87
C SER A 400 12.77 -47.33 -9.79
N ALA A 401 13.69 -47.79 -8.93
CA ALA A 401 13.95 -49.21 -8.69
C ALA A 401 12.76 -49.91 -7.99
N GLN A 402 12.16 -49.28 -6.99
CA GLN A 402 10.97 -49.81 -6.31
C GLN A 402 9.73 -49.87 -7.21
N LEU A 403 9.63 -48.96 -8.18
CA LEU A 403 8.59 -48.98 -9.20
C LEU A 403 8.86 -50.03 -10.28
N ALA A 404 10.12 -50.33 -10.58
CA ALA A 404 10.51 -51.40 -11.51
C ALA A 404 10.35 -52.80 -10.92
N ASP A 405 10.41 -52.95 -9.59
CA ASP A 405 10.30 -54.22 -8.86
C ASP A 405 8.85 -54.55 -8.44
N SER A 406 7.91 -53.61 -8.57
CA SER A 406 6.47 -53.91 -8.48
C SER A 406 5.97 -54.57 -9.76
N ASP A 407 5.10 -55.58 -9.65
CA ASP A 407 4.48 -56.33 -10.78
C ASP A 407 3.76 -55.42 -11.83
N GLU A 408 3.54 -54.15 -11.51
CA GLU A 408 3.20 -53.09 -12.47
C GLU A 408 4.49 -52.39 -12.96
N SER A 409 5.21 -53.01 -13.88
CA SER A 409 6.43 -52.45 -14.46
C SER A 409 6.12 -51.24 -15.36
N VAL A 410 5.97 -50.05 -14.76
CA VAL A 410 5.84 -48.78 -15.46
C VAL A 410 7.21 -48.09 -15.44
N GLY A 411 7.99 -48.25 -16.52
CA GLY A 411 9.36 -47.69 -16.62
C GLY A 411 9.37 -46.18 -16.86
N LEU A 412 9.27 -45.34 -15.84
CA LEU A 412 8.99 -43.91 -15.98
C LEU A 412 9.85 -43.13 -17.02
N SER A 413 9.19 -42.30 -17.84
CA SER A 413 9.85 -41.34 -18.74
C SER A 413 9.95 -39.94 -18.08
N PRO A 414 11.11 -39.24 -18.15
CA PRO A 414 11.24 -37.88 -17.64
C PRO A 414 10.22 -36.88 -18.22
N ALA A 415 9.82 -37.09 -19.48
CA ALA A 415 8.82 -36.28 -20.16
C ALA A 415 7.40 -36.46 -19.58
N GLY A 416 7.03 -37.69 -19.20
CA GLY A 416 5.74 -37.99 -18.57
C GLY A 416 5.60 -37.37 -17.17
N MET A 417 6.67 -37.41 -16.37
CA MET A 417 6.67 -36.75 -15.05
C MET A 417 6.55 -35.22 -15.17
N LEU A 418 7.25 -34.62 -16.14
CA LEU A 418 7.15 -33.19 -16.41
C LEU A 418 5.74 -32.79 -16.91
N ALA A 419 5.14 -33.63 -17.77
CA ALA A 419 3.78 -33.42 -18.26
C ALA A 419 2.76 -33.39 -17.11
N GLU A 420 2.83 -34.39 -16.23
CA GLU A 420 1.95 -34.48 -15.06
C GLU A 420 2.16 -33.32 -14.09
N LEU A 421 3.41 -32.92 -13.85
CA LEU A 421 3.72 -31.77 -13.01
C LEU A 421 3.13 -30.46 -13.57
N LEU A 422 3.30 -30.21 -14.86
CA LEU A 422 2.78 -29.01 -15.51
C LEU A 422 1.24 -29.00 -15.55
N SER A 423 0.63 -30.17 -15.75
CA SER A 423 -0.82 -30.32 -15.80
C SER A 423 -1.48 -30.20 -14.41
N SER A 424 -0.86 -30.74 -13.36
CA SER A 424 -1.45 -30.79 -12.01
C SER A 424 -1.09 -29.58 -11.15
N THR A 425 0.13 -29.04 -11.28
CA THR A 425 0.65 -28.00 -10.36
C THR A 425 0.59 -26.60 -10.96
N TYR A 426 0.77 -26.49 -12.28
CA TYR A 426 0.90 -25.18 -12.96
C TYR A 426 -0.24 -24.87 -13.94
N ALA A 427 -1.14 -25.81 -14.25
CA ALA A 427 -2.18 -25.58 -15.24
C ALA A 427 -3.16 -24.48 -14.82
N ASP A 428 -3.57 -24.46 -13.55
CA ASP A 428 -4.46 -23.41 -13.03
C ASP A 428 -3.80 -22.03 -13.06
N GLU A 429 -2.49 -21.99 -12.82
CA GLU A 429 -1.72 -20.75 -12.79
C GLU A 429 -1.41 -20.21 -14.19
N ILE A 430 -1.11 -21.11 -15.15
CA ILE A 430 -1.00 -20.77 -16.56
C ILE A 430 -2.34 -20.25 -17.07
N LYS A 431 -3.48 -20.86 -16.71
CA LYS A 431 -4.83 -20.31 -17.03
C LYS A 431 -5.13 -18.97 -16.34
N ALA A 432 -4.54 -18.69 -15.18
CA ALA A 432 -4.75 -17.42 -14.47
C ALA A 432 -3.91 -16.27 -15.03
N THR A 433 -2.67 -16.54 -15.46
CA THR A 433 -1.74 -15.53 -16.03
C THR A 433 -1.87 -15.37 -17.55
N THR A 434 -2.26 -16.43 -18.25
CA THR A 434 -2.59 -16.38 -19.67
C THR A 434 -4.11 -16.29 -19.82
N SER A 435 -4.62 -15.63 -20.86
CA SER A 435 -6.09 -15.52 -21.06
C SER A 435 -6.75 -16.81 -21.58
N LEU A 436 -6.17 -17.96 -21.25
CA LEU A 436 -6.59 -19.30 -21.67
C LEU A 436 -7.49 -19.91 -20.59
N ASP A 437 -8.55 -20.58 -21.02
CA ASP A 437 -9.46 -21.30 -20.13
C ASP A 437 -9.14 -22.80 -20.06
N VAL A 438 -8.36 -23.31 -21.03
CA VAL A 438 -7.94 -24.71 -21.12
C VAL A 438 -6.43 -24.77 -21.31
N PHE A 439 -5.74 -25.43 -20.38
CA PHE A 439 -4.35 -25.83 -20.52
C PHE A 439 -4.20 -27.23 -19.93
N LYS A 440 -3.75 -28.18 -20.73
CA LYS A 440 -3.50 -29.57 -20.30
C LYS A 440 -2.28 -30.12 -21.01
N LEU A 441 -1.42 -30.81 -20.28
CA LEU A 441 -0.31 -31.55 -20.86
C LEU A 441 -0.45 -33.00 -20.43
N GLU A 442 -0.78 -33.86 -21.38
CA GLU A 442 -1.07 -35.28 -21.18
C GLU A 442 0.08 -36.10 -21.78
N SER A 443 0.45 -37.19 -21.10
CA SER A 443 1.43 -38.17 -21.61
C SER A 443 0.81 -39.56 -21.51
N ASP A 444 0.87 -40.33 -22.60
CA ASP A 444 0.36 -41.71 -22.68
C ASP A 444 1.41 -42.73 -22.21
N SER A 445 2.71 -42.41 -22.29
CA SER A 445 3.78 -43.37 -21.99
C SER A 445 4.54 -43.10 -20.68
N PHE A 446 4.19 -43.95 -19.71
CA PHE A 446 4.95 -44.41 -18.53
C PHE A 446 6.27 -45.14 -18.75
N ALA A 447 6.74 -45.40 -19.99
CA ALA A 447 7.78 -46.41 -20.27
C ALA A 447 9.10 -45.85 -20.86
N SER A 448 10.25 -46.42 -20.47
CA SER A 448 11.62 -45.95 -20.75
C SER A 448 12.19 -46.47 -22.08
N SER A 449 11.40 -47.23 -22.83
CA SER A 449 11.79 -47.87 -24.09
C SER A 449 10.98 -47.41 -25.31
N GLY A 450 10.14 -46.39 -25.18
CA GLY A 450 9.32 -45.85 -26.28
C GLY A 450 9.47 -44.33 -26.41
N THR A 451 9.53 -43.86 -27.66
CA THR A 451 9.42 -42.44 -28.02
C THR A 451 8.14 -41.88 -27.40
N GLY A 452 8.26 -41.02 -26.39
CA GLY A 452 7.11 -40.66 -25.54
C GLY A 452 6.00 -39.93 -26.30
N ASN A 453 4.75 -40.36 -26.07
CA ASN A 453 3.57 -39.71 -26.63
C ASN A 453 3.18 -38.51 -25.75
N LEU A 454 3.39 -37.29 -26.23
CA LEU A 454 3.07 -36.06 -25.51
C LEU A 454 1.94 -35.32 -26.22
N LYS A 455 0.85 -35.01 -25.50
CA LYS A 455 -0.27 -34.22 -25.99
C LYS A 455 -0.43 -32.93 -25.18
N LEU A 456 -0.14 -31.80 -25.78
CA LEU A 456 -0.40 -30.47 -25.24
C LEU A 456 -1.73 -29.95 -25.79
N THR A 457 -2.66 -29.55 -24.92
CA THR A 457 -3.94 -28.93 -25.28
C THR A 457 -4.01 -27.53 -24.69
N MET A 458 -4.20 -26.53 -25.53
CA MET A 458 -4.35 -25.12 -25.15
C MET A 458 -5.65 -24.57 -25.74
N GLY A 459 -6.45 -23.80 -24.99
CA GLY A 459 -7.73 -23.34 -25.50
C GLY A 459 -8.38 -22.22 -24.70
N LYS A 460 -9.43 -21.65 -25.30
CA LYS A 460 -10.23 -20.56 -24.76
C LYS A 460 -11.72 -20.82 -24.97
N GLU A 461 -12.51 -20.56 -23.95
CA GLU A 461 -13.96 -20.55 -24.01
C GLU A 461 -14.42 -19.15 -24.43
N LEU A 462 -14.73 -18.98 -25.72
CA LEU A 462 -15.19 -17.69 -26.25
C LEU A 462 -16.62 -17.36 -25.78
N SER A 463 -17.41 -18.37 -25.43
CA SER A 463 -18.73 -18.23 -24.84
C SER A 463 -19.16 -19.53 -24.15
N ARG A 464 -20.31 -19.53 -23.46
CA ARG A 464 -20.91 -20.74 -22.88
C ARG A 464 -21.18 -21.88 -23.87
N ARG A 465 -21.10 -21.62 -25.18
CA ARG A 465 -21.37 -22.60 -26.25
C ARG A 465 -20.24 -22.74 -27.27
N LEU A 466 -19.18 -21.95 -27.20
CA LEU A 466 -18.11 -21.97 -28.20
C LEU A 466 -16.76 -21.99 -27.51
N SER A 467 -15.96 -23.01 -27.81
CA SER A 467 -14.57 -23.09 -27.38
C SER A 467 -13.64 -23.29 -28.58
N LEU A 468 -12.46 -22.69 -28.51
CA LEU A 468 -11.36 -22.93 -29.42
C LEU A 468 -10.27 -23.68 -28.66
N ARG A 469 -9.78 -24.78 -29.24
CA ARG A 469 -8.69 -25.58 -28.70
C ARG A 469 -7.64 -25.80 -29.76
N TYR A 470 -6.40 -25.92 -29.33
CA TYR A 470 -5.24 -26.23 -30.13
C TYR A 470 -4.51 -27.39 -29.45
N GLU A 471 -4.46 -28.52 -30.15
CA GLU A 471 -3.81 -29.73 -29.68
C GLU A 471 -2.51 -29.94 -30.46
N LEU A 472 -1.42 -30.19 -29.74
CA LEU A 472 -0.13 -30.62 -30.27
C LEU A 472 0.14 -32.01 -29.72
N GLU A 473 0.14 -33.02 -30.57
CA GLU A 473 0.42 -34.40 -30.19
C GLU A 473 1.67 -34.88 -30.92
N THR A 474 2.70 -35.24 -30.16
CA THR A 474 3.91 -35.89 -30.69
C THR A 474 3.84 -37.37 -30.37
N ARG A 475 3.79 -38.23 -31.40
CA ARG A 475 3.82 -39.70 -31.28
C ARG A 475 4.93 -40.22 -32.20
N ASP A 476 5.80 -41.10 -31.69
CA ASP A 476 6.89 -41.70 -32.48
C ASP A 476 7.75 -40.67 -33.25
N ASN A 477 8.03 -39.53 -32.61
CA ASN A 477 8.78 -38.41 -33.19
C ASN A 477 8.09 -37.70 -34.38
N VAL A 478 6.81 -37.98 -34.60
CA VAL A 478 5.95 -37.30 -35.56
C VAL A 478 5.03 -36.36 -34.79
N SER A 479 5.25 -35.06 -34.94
CA SER A 479 4.38 -34.04 -34.36
C SER A 479 3.18 -33.78 -35.26
N SER A 480 1.99 -33.95 -34.70
CA SER A 480 0.72 -33.59 -35.30
C SER A 480 0.14 -32.40 -34.54
N GLN A 481 -0.51 -31.50 -35.28
CA GLN A 481 -1.17 -30.33 -34.75
C GLN A 481 -2.63 -30.35 -35.18
N ARG A 482 -3.54 -29.97 -34.27
CA ARG A 482 -4.97 -29.94 -34.54
C ARG A 482 -5.60 -28.71 -33.91
N GLY A 483 -6.12 -27.80 -34.75
CA GLY A 483 -7.01 -26.74 -34.31
C GLY A 483 -8.44 -27.25 -34.26
N ILE A 484 -9.17 -27.00 -33.17
CA ILE A 484 -10.54 -27.47 -32.95
C ILE A 484 -11.41 -26.29 -32.53
N ALA A 485 -12.53 -26.11 -33.21
CA ALA A 485 -13.62 -25.25 -32.78
C ALA A 485 -14.80 -26.14 -32.37
N GLU A 486 -15.12 -26.18 -31.08
CA GLU A 486 -16.22 -26.96 -30.52
C GLU A 486 -17.40 -26.03 -30.23
N TYR A 487 -18.56 -26.31 -30.83
CA TYR A 487 -19.82 -25.61 -30.58
C TYR A 487 -20.82 -26.54 -29.89
N LYS A 488 -21.28 -26.16 -28.71
CA LYS A 488 -22.28 -26.88 -27.92
C LYS A 488 -23.68 -26.64 -28.47
N LEU A 489 -24.22 -27.62 -29.20
CA LEU A 489 -25.58 -27.58 -29.78
C LEU A 489 -26.64 -27.84 -28.70
N LEU A 490 -26.42 -28.84 -27.85
CA LEU A 490 -27.24 -29.22 -26.71
C LEU A 490 -26.33 -29.57 -25.53
N ASP A 491 -26.90 -29.80 -24.35
CA ASP A 491 -26.09 -30.20 -23.18
C ASP A 491 -25.30 -31.49 -23.36
N THR A 492 -25.74 -32.36 -24.27
CA THR A 492 -25.10 -33.63 -24.58
C THR A 492 -24.58 -33.72 -26.03
N LEU A 493 -24.77 -32.69 -26.86
CA LEU A 493 -24.45 -32.75 -28.30
C LEU A 493 -23.57 -31.58 -28.72
N TYR A 494 -22.44 -31.90 -29.34
CA TYR A 494 -21.38 -30.96 -29.72
C TYR A 494 -21.06 -31.10 -31.20
N LEU A 495 -20.88 -29.98 -31.88
CA LEU A 495 -20.34 -29.92 -33.24
C LEU A 495 -18.89 -29.48 -33.17
N ASN A 496 -17.98 -30.30 -33.69
CA ASN A 496 -16.57 -30.01 -33.76
C ASN A 496 -16.18 -29.73 -35.20
N GLY A 497 -15.58 -28.57 -35.47
CA GLY A 497 -14.81 -28.33 -36.67
C GLY A 497 -13.33 -28.44 -36.34
N TYR A 498 -12.54 -29.14 -37.15
CA TYR A 498 -11.11 -29.27 -36.89
C TYR A 498 -10.25 -29.15 -38.14
N GLN A 499 -9.02 -28.67 -37.94
CA GLN A 499 -7.99 -28.57 -38.96
C GLN A 499 -6.75 -29.34 -38.51
N GLY A 500 -6.34 -30.36 -39.27
CA GLY A 500 -5.16 -31.18 -38.98
C GLY A 500 -3.86 -30.60 -39.54
N SER A 501 -2.74 -31.27 -39.24
CA SER A 501 -1.37 -30.84 -39.57
C SER A 501 -1.09 -30.68 -41.07
N SER A 502 -1.79 -31.42 -41.92
CA SER A 502 -1.69 -31.33 -43.39
C SER A 502 -2.60 -30.26 -44.00
N GLY A 503 -3.26 -29.44 -43.18
CA GLY A 503 -4.25 -28.46 -43.66
C GLY A 503 -5.58 -29.11 -44.08
N THR A 504 -5.80 -30.37 -43.71
CA THR A 504 -7.07 -31.07 -43.92
C THR A 504 -8.11 -30.58 -42.92
N PHE A 505 -9.30 -30.25 -43.42
CA PHE A 505 -10.43 -29.82 -42.61
C PHE A 505 -11.43 -30.96 -42.45
N GLY A 506 -11.97 -31.11 -41.26
CA GLY A 506 -13.02 -32.07 -40.95
C GLY A 506 -14.05 -31.48 -40.00
N ALA A 507 -15.18 -32.15 -39.89
CA ALA A 507 -16.19 -31.85 -38.90
C ALA A 507 -16.79 -33.15 -38.37
N ASP A 508 -17.07 -33.19 -37.07
CA ASP A 508 -17.72 -34.31 -36.41
C ASP A 508 -18.80 -33.83 -35.43
N LEU A 509 -19.75 -34.72 -35.15
CA LEU A 509 -20.78 -34.54 -34.13
C LEU A 509 -20.46 -35.49 -32.98
N GLN A 510 -20.26 -34.94 -31.79
CA GLN A 510 -19.94 -35.69 -30.59
C GLN A 510 -21.11 -35.66 -29.61
N TYR A 511 -21.56 -36.86 -29.20
CA TYR A 511 -22.54 -37.02 -28.14
C TYR A 511 -21.84 -37.42 -26.83
N ARG A 512 -22.01 -36.65 -25.75
CA ARG A 512 -21.45 -36.96 -24.42
C ARG A 512 -22.57 -37.31 -23.44
N TYR A 513 -22.39 -38.43 -22.74
CA TYR A 513 -23.29 -38.93 -21.72
C TYR A 513 -22.49 -39.16 -20.44
N GLU A 514 -22.82 -38.45 -19.36
CA GLU A 514 -22.21 -38.66 -18.04
C GLU A 514 -23.06 -39.63 -17.22
N PHE A 515 -22.43 -40.67 -16.68
CA PHE A 515 -23.05 -41.53 -15.68
C PHE A 515 -22.83 -40.89 -14.30
N ARG A 516 -23.89 -40.80 -13.51
CA ARG A 516 -23.82 -40.42 -12.09
C ARG A 516 -23.58 -41.63 -11.21
#